data_AF-A0A524KQQ0-F1
#
_entry.id   AF-A0A524KQQ0-F1
#
_cell.length_a   1.000
_cell.length_b   1.000
_cell.length_c   1.000
_cell.angle_alpha   90.00
_cell.angle_beta   90.00
_cell.angle_gamma   90.00
#
_symmetry.space_group_name_H-M   'P 1'
#
loop_
_entity.id
_entity.type
_entity.pdbx_description
1 polymer ?
#
loop_
_entity_poly.entity_id
_entity_poly.type
_entity_poly.pdbx_seq_one_letter_code
_entity_poly.pdbx_strand_id
1 'polypeptide(L)'
;MQSRETDRPALPRTLGWGIGLAASTAVISGIAVYVNAIGVKQVPDAALYTTLKNGVAAVLLIGILLATPRARAAVPRLSGRQWLGLGAIGVLGGSIPFLLFFTGLSMASAPSAAFIHKTLFIWVALLAVPLLAERLGWTQIVALAALLGSQILIRPPTGVTWGGGETLIALAT
;
A
#
# COMPACT_ATOMS: atom_id res chain seq x y z
N MET A 1 -35.86 -14.38 27.46
CA MET A 1 -35.74 -13.32 26.42
C MET A 1 -34.39 -13.48 25.74
N GLN A 2 -34.32 -14.30 24.69
CA GLN A 2 -33.14 -14.43 23.82
C GLN A 2 -33.12 -13.21 22.88
N SER A 3 -32.21 -12.29 23.15
CA SER A 3 -31.98 -11.12 22.31
C SER A 3 -31.51 -11.60 20.94
N ARG A 4 -32.29 -11.25 19.92
CA ARG A 4 -31.97 -11.35 18.49
C ARG A 4 -30.61 -10.70 18.24
N GLU A 5 -29.57 -11.52 18.17
CA GLU A 5 -28.29 -11.11 17.61
C GLU A 5 -28.54 -10.91 16.12
N THR A 6 -28.58 -9.63 15.74
CA THR A 6 -28.98 -9.17 14.42
C THR A 6 -28.17 -9.88 13.35
N ASP A 7 -28.86 -10.72 12.58
CA ASP A 7 -28.49 -11.21 11.27
C ASP A 7 -28.08 -10.00 10.40
N ARG A 8 -26.77 -9.80 10.23
CA ARG A 8 -26.23 -8.76 9.36
C ARG A 8 -25.79 -9.43 8.07
N PRO A 9 -25.94 -8.77 6.91
CA PRO A 9 -25.27 -9.23 5.71
C PRO A 9 -23.77 -9.15 5.97
N ALA A 10 -23.15 -10.32 6.18
CA ALA A 10 -21.70 -10.43 6.13
C ALA A 10 -21.26 -9.89 4.76
N LEU A 11 -20.12 -9.18 4.72
CA LEU A 11 -19.52 -8.79 3.44
C LEU A 11 -19.47 -10.05 2.56
N PRO A 12 -20.03 -10.01 1.34
CA PRO A 12 -20.15 -11.22 0.56
C PRO A 12 -18.75 -11.76 0.25
N ARG A 13 -18.48 -12.99 0.69
CA ARG A 13 -17.18 -13.65 0.53
C ARG A 13 -17.09 -14.35 -0.82
N THR A 14 -17.64 -13.73 -1.86
CA THR A 14 -17.65 -14.30 -3.20
C THR A 14 -16.48 -13.76 -4.01
N LEU A 15 -16.01 -14.57 -4.97
CA LEU A 15 -14.96 -14.18 -5.89
C LEU A 15 -15.29 -12.87 -6.61
N GLY A 16 -16.54 -12.72 -7.08
CA GLY A 16 -16.99 -11.52 -7.78
C GLY A 16 -16.90 -10.25 -6.94
N TRP A 17 -17.20 -10.32 -5.64
CA TRP A 17 -17.04 -9.18 -4.74
C TRP A 17 -15.58 -8.80 -4.53
N GLY A 18 -14.69 -9.80 -4.36
CA GLY A 18 -13.25 -9.58 -4.29
C GLY A 18 -12.70 -8.91 -5.56
N ILE A 19 -13.10 -9.41 -6.73
CA ILE A 19 -12.73 -8.83 -8.03
C ILE A 19 -13.24 -7.39 -8.15
N GLY A 20 -14.49 -7.13 -7.75
CA GLY A 20 -15.08 -5.78 -7.78
C GLY A 20 -14.32 -4.78 -6.92
N LEU A 21 -13.92 -5.17 -5.70
CA LEU A 21 -13.11 -4.32 -4.81
C LEU A 21 -11.71 -4.07 -5.38
N ALA A 22 -11.06 -5.11 -5.92
CA ALA A 22 -9.75 -4.98 -6.55
C ALA A 22 -9.78 -4.06 -7.78
N ALA A 23 -10.78 -4.23 -8.65
CA ALA A 23 -10.96 -3.38 -9.83
C ALA A 23 -11.25 -1.92 -9.44
N SER A 24 -12.10 -1.69 -8.43
CA SER A 24 -12.38 -0.35 -7.91
C SER A 24 -11.10 0.31 -7.37
N THR A 25 -10.31 -0.44 -6.61
CA THR A 25 -9.02 0.02 -6.09
C THR A 25 -8.05 0.35 -7.23
N ALA A 26 -7.99 -0.48 -8.28
CA ALA A 26 -7.14 -0.23 -9.45
C ALA A 26 -7.53 1.05 -10.20
N VAL A 27 -8.83 1.30 -10.40
CA VAL A 27 -9.32 2.52 -11.05
C VAL A 27 -9.00 3.76 -10.21
N ILE A 28 -9.32 3.72 -8.91
CA ILE A 28 -9.02 4.83 -7.99
C ILE A 28 -7.51 5.09 -7.95
N SER A 29 -6.70 4.03 -7.87
CA SER A 29 -5.24 4.13 -7.87
C SER A 29 -4.70 4.71 -9.17
N GLY A 30 -5.22 4.29 -10.34
CA GLY A 30 -4.81 4.83 -11.64
C GLY A 30 -5.05 6.35 -11.74
N ILE A 31 -6.24 6.81 -11.35
CA ILE A 31 -6.58 8.24 -11.30
C ILE A 31 -5.68 8.95 -10.29
N ALA A 32 -5.52 8.39 -9.09
CA ALA A 32 -4.71 8.98 -8.04
C ALA A 32 -3.24 9.11 -8.46
N VAL A 33 -2.66 8.14 -9.16
CA VAL A 33 -1.28 8.21 -9.68
C VAL A 33 -1.14 9.34 -10.69
N TYR A 34 -2.08 9.48 -11.63
CA TYR A 34 -2.08 10.57 -12.61
C TYR A 34 -2.15 11.95 -11.93
N VAL A 35 -3.11 12.14 -11.02
CA VAL A 35 -3.28 13.40 -10.28
C VAL A 35 -2.05 13.70 -9.42
N ASN A 36 -1.50 12.70 -8.73
CA ASN A 36 -0.30 12.88 -7.91
C ASN A 36 0.94 13.24 -8.73
N ALA A 37 1.08 12.71 -9.96
CA ALA A 37 2.19 13.03 -10.84
C ALA A 37 2.18 14.50 -11.29
N ILE A 38 1.00 15.11 -11.36
CA ILE A 38 0.83 16.55 -11.64
C ILE A 38 1.06 17.35 -10.35
N GLY A 39 0.38 16.97 -9.25
CA GLY A 39 0.40 17.73 -7.99
C GLY A 39 1.78 17.81 -7.34
N VAL A 40 2.56 16.73 -7.37
CA VAL A 40 3.90 16.70 -6.76
C VAL A 40 4.86 17.69 -7.42
N LYS A 41 4.70 17.98 -8.72
CA LYS A 41 5.55 18.93 -9.46
C LYS A 41 5.27 20.39 -9.10
N GLN A 42 4.16 20.66 -8.41
CA GLN A 42 3.77 22.01 -7.99
C GLN A 42 4.32 22.37 -6.60
N VAL A 43 4.97 21.42 -5.91
CA VAL A 43 5.51 21.60 -4.57
C VAL A 43 7.03 21.36 -4.61
N PRO A 44 7.85 22.17 -3.91
CA PRO A 44 9.31 22.00 -3.94
C PRO A 44 9.81 20.67 -3.35
N ASP A 45 9.03 20.09 -2.43
CA ASP A 45 9.39 18.87 -1.71
C ASP A 45 8.28 17.80 -1.84
N ALA A 46 8.66 16.64 -2.38
CA ALA A 46 7.77 15.50 -2.57
C ALA A 46 7.33 14.85 -1.25
N ALA A 47 8.18 14.89 -0.20
CA ALA A 47 7.85 14.39 1.13
C ALA A 47 6.81 15.27 1.81
N LEU A 48 6.94 16.60 1.67
CA LEU A 48 5.93 17.55 2.12
C LEU A 48 4.58 17.33 1.41
N TYR A 49 4.57 17.26 0.07
CA TYR A 49 3.33 17.00 -0.69
C TYR A 49 2.65 15.70 -0.24
N THR A 50 3.44 14.64 -0.04
CA THR A 50 2.93 13.33 0.37
C THR A 50 2.41 13.33 1.80
N THR A 51 3.10 14.01 2.72
CA THR A 51 2.64 14.18 4.10
C THR A 51 1.33 14.92 4.15
N LEU A 52 1.21 16.03 3.40
CA LEU A 52 -0.02 16.85 3.37
C LEU A 52 -1.21 16.07 2.80
N LYS A 53 -1.06 15.41 1.65
CA LYS A 53 -2.17 14.63 1.06
C LYS A 53 -2.57 13.45 1.96
N ASN A 54 -1.62 12.79 2.61
CA ASN A 54 -1.91 11.70 3.55
C ASN A 54 -2.55 12.25 4.84
N GLY A 55 -2.19 13.47 5.25
CA GLY A 55 -2.85 14.20 6.33
C GLY A 55 -4.33 14.46 6.03
N VAL A 56 -4.67 14.85 4.80
CA VAL A 56 -6.07 14.97 4.37
C VAL A 56 -6.79 13.63 4.49
N ALA A 57 -6.18 12.53 4.01
CA ALA A 57 -6.74 11.20 4.17
C ALA A 57 -6.92 10.82 5.65
N ALA A 58 -5.96 11.12 6.51
CA ALA A 58 -6.04 10.88 7.95
C ALA A 58 -7.20 11.66 8.59
N VAL A 59 -7.36 12.94 8.27
CA VAL A 59 -8.48 13.76 8.75
C VAL A 59 -9.82 13.17 8.31
N LEU A 60 -9.95 12.75 7.05
CA LEU A 60 -11.17 12.12 6.54
C LEU A 60 -11.47 10.80 7.26
N LEU A 61 -10.46 9.93 7.42
CA LEU A 61 -10.61 8.65 8.10
C LEU A 61 -10.95 8.82 9.59
N ILE A 62 -10.33 9.76 10.28
CA ILE A 62 -10.68 10.13 11.65
C ILE A 62 -12.11 10.70 11.70
N GLY A 63 -12.49 11.53 10.73
CA GLY A 63 -13.86 12.04 10.61
C GLY A 63 -14.88 10.90 10.49
N ILE A 64 -14.63 9.92 9.62
CA ILE A 64 -15.48 8.72 9.45
C ILE A 64 -15.51 7.90 10.74
N LEU A 65 -14.35 7.70 11.39
CA LEU A 65 -14.24 6.98 12.66
C LEU A 65 -15.11 7.63 13.75
N LEU A 66 -15.02 8.96 13.90
CA LEU A 66 -15.78 9.73 14.88
C LEU A 66 -17.28 9.77 14.55
N ALA A 67 -17.63 9.87 13.26
CA ALA A 67 -19.00 9.86 12.77
C ALA A 67 -19.66 8.47 12.87
N THR A 68 -18.88 7.40 13.04
CA THR A 68 -19.38 6.02 13.14
C THR A 68 -19.49 5.59 14.62
N PRO A 69 -20.69 5.52 15.22
CA PRO A 69 -20.85 5.34 16.67
C PRO A 69 -20.24 4.06 17.24
N ARG A 70 -20.20 2.99 16.44
CA ARG A 70 -19.55 1.72 16.84
C ARG A 70 -18.03 1.83 16.80
N ALA A 71 -17.49 2.48 15.79
CA ALA A 71 -16.05 2.61 15.60
C ALA A 71 -15.46 3.54 16.68
N ARG A 72 -16.09 4.70 16.93
CA ARG A 72 -15.69 5.59 18.04
C ARG A 72 -15.73 4.89 19.40
N ALA A 73 -16.72 4.02 19.64
CA ALA A 73 -16.87 3.31 20.92
C ALA A 73 -15.84 2.18 21.10
N ALA A 74 -15.22 1.73 20.01
CA ALA A 74 -14.17 0.71 20.04
C ALA A 74 -12.79 1.28 20.41
N VAL A 75 -12.51 2.56 20.09
CA VAL A 75 -11.19 3.18 20.31
C VAL A 75 -10.74 3.15 21.77
N PRO A 76 -11.56 3.54 22.77
CA PRO A 76 -11.14 3.48 24.18
C PRO A 76 -10.96 2.06 24.72
N ARG A 77 -11.44 1.04 23.99
CA ARG A 77 -11.33 -0.38 24.36
C ARG A 77 -10.05 -1.02 23.84
N LEU A 78 -9.26 -0.29 23.04
CA LEU A 78 -7.99 -0.80 22.53
C LEU A 78 -6.98 -0.94 23.68
N SER A 79 -6.44 -2.14 23.82
CA SER A 79 -5.33 -2.43 24.73
C SER A 79 -4.04 -1.74 24.28
N GLY A 80 -3.09 -1.56 25.22
CA GLY A 80 -1.76 -1.02 24.90
C GLY A 80 -1.03 -1.81 23.81
N ARG A 81 -1.23 -3.14 23.74
CA ARG A 81 -0.68 -3.99 22.66
C ARG A 81 -1.28 -3.66 21.29
N GLN A 82 -2.59 -3.37 21.23
CA GLN A 82 -3.25 -2.98 19.98
C GLN A 82 -2.79 -1.60 19.53
N TRP A 83 -2.63 -0.65 20.46
CA TRP A 83 -2.03 0.65 20.15
C TRP A 83 -0.60 0.55 19.66
N LEU A 84 0.22 -0.29 20.31
CA LEU A 84 1.57 -0.56 19.85
C LEU A 84 1.57 -1.20 18.46
N GLY A 85 0.67 -2.14 18.19
CA GLY A 85 0.49 -2.73 16.87
C GLY A 85 0.10 -1.71 15.80
N LEU A 86 -0.85 -0.81 16.09
CA LEU A 86 -1.23 0.28 15.18
C LEU A 86 -0.06 1.23 14.92
N GLY A 87 0.70 1.58 15.96
CA GLY A 87 1.91 2.39 15.84
C GLY A 87 2.98 1.69 15.00
N ALA A 88 3.22 0.40 15.23
CA ALA A 88 4.16 -0.41 14.46
C ALA A 88 3.77 -0.49 12.99
N ILE A 89 2.49 -0.71 12.67
CA ILE A 89 1.99 -0.69 11.29
C ILE A 89 2.23 0.68 10.65
N GLY A 90 1.93 1.77 11.35
CA GLY A 90 2.14 3.13 10.84
C GLY A 90 3.62 3.45 10.58
N VAL A 91 4.51 3.06 11.50
CA VAL A 91 5.94 3.36 11.41
C VAL A 91 6.65 2.43 10.41
N LEU A 92 6.48 1.12 10.55
CA LEU A 92 7.18 0.11 9.75
C LEU A 92 6.57 -0.06 8.36
N GLY A 93 5.25 -0.02 8.25
CA GLY A 93 4.55 -0.15 6.96
C GLY A 93 4.37 1.16 6.21
N GLY A 94 4.52 2.30 6.90
CA GLY A 94 4.33 3.63 6.33
C GLY A 94 5.58 4.50 6.41
N SER A 95 5.82 5.11 7.58
CA SER A 95 6.79 6.20 7.73
C SER A 95 8.22 5.85 7.30
N ILE A 96 8.74 4.70 7.74
CA ILE A 96 10.11 4.27 7.41
C ILE A 96 10.25 4.01 5.89
N PRO A 97 9.41 3.17 5.26
CA PRO A 97 9.45 2.99 3.81
C PRO A 97 9.31 4.31 3.03
N PHE A 98 8.45 5.23 3.47
CA PHE A 98 8.33 6.55 2.83
C PHE A 98 9.64 7.34 2.87
N LEU A 99 10.30 7.42 4.03
CA LEU A 99 11.58 8.12 4.17
C LEU A 99 12.67 7.46 3.33
N LEU A 100 12.77 6.12 3.38
CA LEU A 100 13.75 5.36 2.60
C LEU A 100 13.53 5.56 1.10
N PHE A 101 12.28 5.49 0.63
CA PHE A 101 11.94 5.67 -0.78
C PHE A 101 12.26 7.08 -1.27
N PHE A 102 11.83 8.13 -0.57
CA PHE A 102 12.09 9.51 -1.01
C PHE A 102 13.57 9.88 -0.91
N THR A 103 14.27 9.40 0.13
CA THR A 103 15.72 9.59 0.24
C THR A 103 16.43 8.88 -0.92
N GLY A 104 16.09 7.61 -1.18
CA GLY A 104 16.66 6.87 -2.31
C GLY A 104 16.32 7.49 -3.66
N LEU A 105 15.11 8.03 -3.84
CA LEU A 105 14.70 8.74 -5.05
C LEU A 105 15.51 10.02 -5.31
N SER A 106 16.01 10.68 -4.26
CA SER A 106 16.90 11.85 -4.41
C SER A 106 18.31 11.48 -4.92
N MET A 107 18.68 10.20 -4.82
CA MET A 107 20.00 9.67 -5.16
C MET A 107 20.01 8.81 -6.43
N ALA A 108 18.92 8.09 -6.70
CA ALA A 108 18.77 7.15 -7.80
C ALA A 108 18.11 7.79 -9.03
N SER A 109 18.27 7.14 -10.19
CA SER A 109 17.55 7.55 -11.39
C SER A 109 16.04 7.23 -11.26
N ALA A 110 15.18 8.08 -11.85
CA ALA A 110 13.74 7.83 -11.86
C ALA A 110 13.35 6.48 -12.51
N PRO A 111 14.00 6.02 -13.60
CA PRO A 111 13.79 4.67 -14.14
C PRO A 111 14.17 3.56 -13.16
N SER A 112 15.35 3.65 -12.50
CA SER A 112 15.78 2.67 -11.48
C SER A 112 14.76 2.59 -10.35
N ALA A 113 14.38 3.73 -9.79
CA ALA A 113 13.44 3.80 -8.68
C ALA A 113 12.06 3.23 -9.04
N ALA A 114 11.54 3.59 -10.22
CA ALA A 114 10.25 3.08 -10.68
C ALA A 114 10.28 1.58 -10.99
N PHE A 115 11.40 1.03 -11.46
CA PHE A 115 11.52 -0.39 -11.73
C PHE A 115 11.59 -1.19 -10.41
N ILE A 116 12.50 -0.82 -9.50
CA ILE A 116 12.67 -1.50 -8.21
C ILE A 116 11.37 -1.47 -7.41
N HIS A 117 10.79 -0.29 -7.18
CA HIS A 117 9.58 -0.17 -6.36
C HIS A 117 8.37 -0.91 -6.95
N LYS A 118 8.28 -1.04 -8.29
CA LYS A 118 7.18 -1.80 -8.91
C LYS A 118 7.29 -3.31 -8.74
N THR A 119 8.44 -3.84 -8.29
CA THR A 119 8.55 -5.26 -7.92
C THR A 119 8.00 -5.57 -6.53
N LEU A 120 7.46 -4.59 -5.79
CA LEU A 120 6.80 -4.75 -4.49
C LEU A 120 5.89 -5.99 -4.41
N PHE A 121 5.11 -6.26 -5.46
CA PHE A 121 4.20 -7.41 -5.47
C PHE A 121 4.93 -8.77 -5.40
N ILE A 122 6.18 -8.86 -5.87
CA ILE A 122 7.03 -10.05 -5.74
C ILE A 122 7.48 -10.21 -4.30
N TRP A 123 7.98 -9.13 -3.67
CA TRP A 123 8.41 -9.16 -2.27
C TRP A 123 7.27 -9.49 -1.33
N VAL A 124 6.09 -8.90 -1.56
CA VAL A 124 4.85 -9.25 -0.84
C VAL A 124 4.51 -10.72 -1.02
N ALA A 125 4.54 -11.26 -2.25
CA ALA A 125 4.26 -12.67 -2.50
C ALA A 125 5.26 -13.60 -1.80
N LEU A 126 6.56 -13.25 -1.81
CA LEU A 126 7.60 -14.01 -1.13
C LEU A 126 7.44 -13.99 0.39
N LEU A 127 7.07 -12.86 0.97
CA LEU A 127 6.87 -12.71 2.41
C LEU A 127 5.52 -13.27 2.89
N ALA A 128 4.50 -13.30 2.04
CA ALA A 128 3.19 -13.86 2.36
C ALA A 128 3.26 -15.36 2.67
N VAL A 129 4.15 -16.11 2.01
CA VAL A 129 4.31 -17.55 2.25
C VAL A 129 4.78 -17.85 3.68
N PRO A 130 5.92 -17.33 4.19
CA PRO A 130 6.36 -17.61 5.55
C PRO A 130 5.60 -16.83 6.63
N LEU A 131 5.16 -15.59 6.37
CA LEU A 131 4.56 -14.74 7.41
C LEU A 131 3.05 -14.99 7.59
N LEU A 132 2.33 -15.23 6.49
CA LEU A 132 0.89 -15.45 6.50
C LEU A 132 0.52 -16.93 6.27
N ALA A 133 1.52 -17.80 6.08
CA ALA A 133 1.33 -19.23 5.76
C ALA A 133 0.48 -19.45 4.50
N GLU A 134 0.56 -18.51 3.54
CA GLU A 134 -0.21 -18.60 2.30
C GLU A 134 0.34 -19.65 1.34
N ARG A 135 -0.57 -20.32 0.62
CA ARG A 135 -0.24 -21.28 -0.43
C ARG A 135 -0.47 -20.65 -1.79
N LEU A 136 0.61 -20.29 -2.48
CA LEU A 136 0.54 -19.75 -3.84
C LEU A 136 0.19 -20.85 -4.83
N GLY A 137 -1.02 -20.77 -5.40
CA GLY A 137 -1.46 -21.65 -6.48
C GLY A 137 -0.80 -21.31 -7.81
N TRP A 138 -0.79 -22.28 -8.74
CA TRP A 138 -0.18 -22.09 -10.07
C TRP A 138 -0.73 -20.89 -10.83
N THR A 139 -2.03 -20.64 -10.76
CA THR A 139 -2.67 -19.47 -11.39
C THR A 139 -2.15 -18.14 -10.83
N GLN A 140 -1.87 -18.07 -9.53
CA GLN A 140 -1.30 -16.87 -8.91
C GLN A 140 0.16 -16.68 -9.37
N ILE A 141 0.95 -17.76 -9.42
CA ILE A 141 2.32 -17.72 -9.94
C ILE A 141 2.35 -17.22 -11.38
N VAL A 142 1.46 -17.75 -12.25
CA VAL A 142 1.34 -17.29 -13.64
C VAL A 142 0.92 -15.82 -13.72
N ALA A 143 -0.01 -15.37 -12.88
CA ALA A 143 -0.42 -13.96 -12.84
C ALA A 143 0.74 -13.04 -12.39
N LEU A 144 1.50 -13.43 -11.36
CA LEU A 144 2.68 -12.70 -10.89
C LEU A 144 3.76 -12.64 -11.98
N ALA A 145 4.00 -13.76 -12.67
CA ALA A 145 4.94 -13.82 -13.79
C ALA A 145 4.49 -12.94 -14.96
N ALA A 146 3.20 -12.92 -15.28
CA ALA A 146 2.64 -12.05 -16.31
C ALA A 146 2.77 -10.55 -15.95
N LEU A 147 2.54 -10.18 -14.69
CA LEU A 147 2.77 -8.81 -14.21
C LEU A 147 4.24 -8.41 -14.31
N LEU A 148 5.15 -9.28 -13.89
CA LEU A 148 6.59 -9.04 -13.97
C LEU A 148 7.06 -8.91 -15.42
N GLY A 149 6.61 -9.82 -16.30
CA GLY A 149 6.92 -9.78 -17.73
C GLY A 149 6.40 -8.50 -18.38
N SER A 150 5.18 -8.07 -18.05
CA SER A 150 4.61 -6.82 -18.54
C SER A 150 5.42 -5.60 -18.08
N GLN A 151 5.88 -5.60 -16.83
CA GLN A 151 6.74 -4.54 -16.32
C GLN A 151 8.06 -4.45 -17.10
N ILE A 152 8.73 -5.59 -17.32
CA ILE A 152 10.00 -5.65 -18.07
C ILE A 152 9.79 -5.19 -19.51
N LEU A 153 8.67 -5.56 -20.15
CA LEU A 153 8.38 -5.19 -21.53
C LEU A 153 8.10 -3.67 -21.68
N ILE A 154 7.31 -3.09 -20.77
CA ILE A 154 6.90 -1.68 -20.85
C ILE A 154 7.99 -0.73 -20.32
N ARG A 155 8.75 -1.16 -19.31
CA ARG A 155 9.87 -0.41 -18.73
C ARG A 155 11.05 -1.34 -18.51
N PRO A 156 11.85 -1.60 -19.57
CA PRO A 156 13.06 -2.38 -19.44
C PRO A 156 13.99 -1.76 -18.40
N PRO A 157 14.71 -2.55 -17.59
CA PRO A 157 15.70 -2.05 -16.64
C PRO A 157 17.01 -1.62 -17.34
N THR A 158 16.91 -0.96 -18.50
CA THR A 158 18.07 -0.47 -19.23
C THR A 158 18.66 0.75 -18.52
N GLY A 159 19.96 0.70 -18.22
CA GLY A 159 20.65 1.79 -17.52
C GLY A 159 20.42 1.83 -16.00
N VAL A 160 19.85 0.78 -15.40
CA VAL A 160 19.77 0.65 -13.94
C VAL A 160 21.17 0.35 -13.39
N THR A 161 21.76 1.32 -12.71
CA THR A 161 22.99 1.15 -11.92
C THR A 161 22.63 0.91 -10.47
N TRP A 162 23.35 0.03 -9.78
CA TRP A 162 23.11 -0.21 -8.36
C TRP A 162 23.99 0.71 -7.51
N GLY A 163 23.38 1.48 -6.59
CA GLY A 163 24.06 2.35 -5.65
C GLY A 163 23.30 2.50 -4.34
N GLY A 164 23.70 3.49 -3.54
CA GLY A 164 23.05 3.76 -2.25
C GLY A 164 21.56 4.09 -2.39
N GLY A 165 21.19 4.84 -3.43
CA GLY A 165 19.79 5.20 -3.70
C GLY A 165 18.93 3.97 -4.00
N GLU A 166 19.40 3.09 -4.89
CA GLU A 166 18.74 1.83 -5.23
C GLU A 166 18.59 0.91 -4.03
N THR A 167 19.61 0.83 -3.15
CA THR A 167 19.51 0.07 -1.90
C THR A 167 18.42 0.62 -0.97
N LEU A 168 18.33 1.94 -0.81
CA LEU A 168 17.28 2.56 0.02
C LEU A 168 15.88 2.30 -0.57
N ILE A 169 15.73 2.38 -1.89
CA ILE A 169 14.47 2.07 -2.57
C ILE A 169 14.13 0.59 -2.42
N ALA A 170 15.10 -0.32 -2.55
CA ALA A 170 14.90 -1.75 -2.36
C ALA A 170 14.47 -2.10 -0.93
N LEU A 171 15.01 -1.42 0.09
CA LEU A 171 14.58 -1.58 1.48
C LEU A 171 13.19 -1.00 1.76
N ALA A 172 12.73 -0.06 0.94
CA ALA A 172 11.38 0.51 1.01
C ALA A 172 10.33 -0.32 0.25
N THR A 173 10.77 -1.34 -0.50
CA THR A 173 9.96 -2.21 -1.36
C THR A 173 9.84 -3.59 -0.73
#